data_AF-A0A965H3J0-F1
#
_entry.id   AF-A0A965H3J0-F1
#
_cell.length_a   1.000
_cell.length_b   1.000
_cell.length_c   1.000
_cell.angle_alpha   90.00
_cell.angle_beta   90.00
_cell.angle_gamma   90.00
#
_symmetry.space_group_name_H-M   'P 1'
#
loop_
_entity.id
_entity.type
_entity.pdbx_description
1 polymer ?
#
loop_
_entity_poly.entity_id
_entity_poly.type
_entity_poly.pdbx_seq_one_letter_code
_entity_poly.pdbx_strand_id
1 'polypeptide(L)' 'MRLPPNYGVDYSKRFAAMYQGLGREKSVKLVPFMLEGLEDTEQYFQPDRIHPNQKAQPIMLDNVWPALRTLLK' A
#
# COMPACT_ATOMS: atom_id res chain seq x y z
N MET A 1 1.21 2.93 4.00
CA MET A 1 -0.25 2.67 4.10
C MET A 1 -1.01 3.97 3.89
N ARG A 2 -2.11 3.94 3.14
CA ARG A 2 -2.98 5.10 2.88
C ARG A 2 -4.44 4.63 2.99
N LEU A 3 -5.33 5.53 3.41
CA LEU A 3 -6.77 5.32 3.43
C LEU A 3 -7.44 6.11 2.30
N PRO A 4 -8.65 5.72 1.88
CA PRO A 4 -9.41 6.51 0.93
C PRO A 4 -9.77 7.89 1.52
N PRO A 5 -10.03 8.89 0.66
CA PRO A 5 -10.20 10.29 1.09
C PRO A 5 -11.47 10.54 1.92
N ASN A 6 -12.43 9.60 1.94
CA ASN A 6 -13.70 9.72 2.67
C ASN A 6 -13.56 9.72 4.20
N TYR A 7 -12.37 9.43 4.74
CA TYR A 7 -12.08 9.51 6.18
C TYR A 7 -11.58 10.90 6.63
N GLY A 8 -11.43 11.83 5.69
CA GLY A 8 -10.88 13.17 5.95
C GLY A 8 -9.35 13.22 5.86
N VAL A 9 -8.85 14.33 5.31
CA VAL A 9 -7.43 14.50 4.98
C VAL A 9 -6.53 14.38 6.21
N ASP A 10 -6.93 14.97 7.33
CA ASP A 10 -6.13 14.95 8.56
C ASP A 10 -6.00 13.54 9.15
N TYR A 11 -7.09 12.79 9.15
CA TYR A 11 -7.07 11.40 9.62
C TYR A 11 -6.20 10.53 8.71
N SER A 12 -6.37 10.62 7.39
CA SER A 12 -5.58 9.85 6.43
C SER A 12 -4.08 10.17 6.50
N LYS A 13 -3.70 11.43 6.72
CA LYS A 13 -2.30 11.83 6.95
C LYS A 13 -1.73 11.22 8.23
N ARG A 14 -2.46 11.31 9.35
CA ARG A 14 -2.04 10.74 10.64
C ARG A 14 -1.90 9.22 10.56
N PHE A 15 -2.85 8.56 9.91
CA PHE A 15 -2.81 7.12 9.67
C PHE A 15 -1.57 6.72 8.87
N ALA A 16 -1.27 7.40 7.76
CA ALA A 16 -0.07 7.12 6.96
C ALA A 16 1.22 7.36 7.76
N ALA A 17 1.29 8.44 8.53
CA ALA A 17 2.44 8.80 9.36
C ALA A 17 2.71 7.77 10.47
N MET A 18 1.66 7.17 11.05
CA MET A 18 1.77 6.14 12.08
C MET A 18 2.62 4.95 11.60
N TYR A 19 2.35 4.40 10.41
CA TYR A 19 3.12 3.28 9.87
C TYR A 19 4.58 3.65 9.57
N GLN A 20 4.83 4.88 9.10
CA GLN A 20 6.20 5.38 8.94
C GLN A 20 6.94 5.49 10.27
N GLY A 21 6.24 5.93 11.32
CA GLY A 21 6.77 5.97 12.69
C GLY A 21 7.15 4.57 13.19
N LEU A 22 6.23 3.60 13.08
CA LEU A 22 6.46 2.23 13.50
C LEU A 22 7.62 1.56 12.76
N GLY A 23 7.77 1.80 11.46
CA GLY A 23 8.90 1.28 10.67
C GLY A 23 10.25 1.74 11.24
N ARG A 24 10.35 3.02 11.62
CA ARG A 24 11.55 3.57 12.26
C ARG A 24 11.76 3.03 13.68
N GLU A 25 10.71 3.04 14.50
CA GLU A 25 10.77 2.60 15.90
C GLU A 25 11.19 1.14 16.03
N LYS A 26 10.68 0.27 15.16
CA LYS A 26 10.97 -1.18 15.20
C LYS A 26 12.16 -1.58 14.34
N SER A 27 12.82 -0.65 13.66
CA SER A 27 13.92 -0.91 12.72
C SER A 27 13.56 -1.96 11.64
N VAL A 28 12.33 -1.90 11.11
CA VAL A 28 11.84 -2.81 10.07
C VAL A 28 11.69 -2.09 8.74
N LYS A 29 11.89 -2.82 7.63
CA LYS A 29 11.62 -2.27 6.28
C LYS A 29 10.13 -2.01 6.11
N LEU A 30 9.80 -0.91 5.44
CA LEU A 30 8.43 -0.49 5.17
C LEU A 30 8.20 -0.38 3.67
N VAL A 31 7.12 -0.99 3.18
CA VAL A 31 6.58 -0.71 1.84
C VAL A 31 5.76 0.59 1.93
N PRO A 32 6.15 1.69 1.23
CA PRO A 32 5.48 2.98 1.38
C PRO A 32 3.98 2.92 1.07
N PHE A 33 3.63 2.32 -0.07
CA PHE A 33 2.25 2.07 -0.47
C PHE A 33 2.15 0.85 -1.40
N MET A 34 1.41 -0.18 -0.99
CA MET A 34 1.31 -1.44 -1.74
C MET A 34 0.44 -1.34 -3.00
N LEU A 35 -0.54 -0.43 -3.00
CA LEU A 35 -1.52 -0.26 -4.08
C LEU A 35 -1.14 0.89 -5.04
N GLU A 36 0.14 1.26 -5.09
CA GLU A 36 0.65 2.27 -6.02
C GLU A 36 0.52 1.76 -7.47
N GLY A 37 0.12 2.63 -8.40
CA GLY A 37 -0.10 2.26 -9.81
C GLY A 37 -1.41 1.53 -10.10
N LEU A 38 -2.40 1.58 -9.19
CA LEU A 38 -3.74 0.99 -9.37
C LEU A 38 -4.81 2.08 -9.46
N GLU A 39 -4.67 3.03 -10.39
CA GLU A 39 -5.61 4.15 -10.54
C GLU A 39 -6.92 3.73 -11.20
N ASP A 40 -6.87 2.81 -12.16
CA ASP A 40 -8.07 2.30 -12.84
C ASP A 40 -8.79 1.29 -11.94
N THR A 41 -9.83 1.80 -11.27
CA THR A 41 -10.63 1.01 -10.33
C THR A 41 -11.42 -0.10 -11.02
N GLU A 42 -11.86 0.11 -12.27
CA GLU A 42 -12.64 -0.89 -13.01
C GLU A 42 -11.75 -2.04 -13.52
N GLN A 43 -10.52 -1.72 -13.90
CA GLN A 43 -9.56 -2.70 -14.38
C GLN A 43 -8.96 -3.54 -13.25
N TYR A 44 -8.61 -2.91 -12.12
CA TYR A 44 -7.72 -3.51 -11.12
C TYR A 44 -8.41 -3.94 -9.83
N PHE A 45 -9.69 -3.61 -9.62
CA PHE A 45 -10.41 -3.98 -8.40
C PHE A 45 -11.55 -4.96 -8.68
N GLN A 46 -12.00 -5.61 -7.63
CA GLN A 46 -13.20 -6.44 -7.60
C GLN A 46 -14.46 -5.55 -7.68
N PRO A 47 -15.66 -6.12 -7.86
CA PRO A 47 -16.89 -5.32 -7.97
C PRO A 47 -17.17 -4.39 -6.79
N ASP A 48 -16.58 -4.65 -5.62
CA ASP A 48 -16.69 -3.79 -4.43
C ASP A 48 -15.85 -2.50 -4.50
N ARG A 49 -14.97 -2.37 -5.50
CA ARG A 49 -14.07 -1.21 -5.69
C ARG A 49 -13.11 -0.94 -4.53
N ILE A 50 -12.90 -1.92 -3.66
CA ILE A 50 -12.03 -1.84 -2.47
C ILE A 50 -10.89 -2.84 -2.59
N HIS A 51 -11.17 -4.07 -3.03
CA HIS A 51 -10.19 -5.13 -3.08
C HIS A 51 -9.57 -5.28 -4.47
N PRO A 52 -8.23 -5.30 -4.60
CA PRO A 52 -7.59 -5.60 -5.88
C PRO A 52 -7.99 -6.98 -6.40
N ASN A 53 -8.11 -7.09 -7.73
CA ASN A 53 -8.39 -8.34 -8.42
C ASN A 53 -7.09 -9.03 -8.87
N GLN A 54 -7.20 -10.11 -9.64
CA GLN A 54 -6.05 -10.89 -10.12
C GLN A 54 -5.08 -10.10 -11.02
N LYS A 55 -5.58 -9.13 -11.80
CA LYS A 55 -4.76 -8.33 -12.72
C LYS A 55 -3.85 -7.34 -11.97
N ALA A 56 -4.22 -6.96 -10.76
CA ALA A 56 -3.43 -6.06 -9.92
C ALA A 56 -2.24 -6.74 -9.23
N GLN A 57 -2.27 -8.08 -9.09
CA GLN A 57 -1.29 -8.82 -8.29
C GLN A 57 0.16 -8.62 -8.77
N PRO A 58 0.49 -8.61 -10.08
CA PRO A 58 1.85 -8.35 -10.54
C PRO A 58 2.36 -6.95 -10.15
N ILE A 59 1.51 -5.92 -10.27
CA ILE A 59 1.85 -4.54 -9.90
C ILE A 59 2.09 -4.45 -8.39
N MET A 60 1.22 -5.09 -7.60
CA MET A 60 1.39 -5.16 -6.15
C MET A 60 2.70 -5.87 -5.75
N LEU A 61 3.10 -6.93 -6.48
CA LEU A 61 4.38 -7.58 -6.29
C LEU A 61 5.54 -6.62 -6.57
N ASP A 62 5.51 -5.89 -7.68
CA ASP A 62 6.54 -4.91 -8.03
C ASP A 62 6.69 -3.81 -6.97
N ASN A 63 5.61 -3.41 -6.30
CA ASN A 63 5.65 -2.46 -5.19
C ASN A 63 6.29 -3.02 -3.90
N VAL A 64 6.11 -4.32 -3.63
CA VAL A 64 6.63 -4.99 -2.42
C VAL A 64 8.06 -5.48 -2.61
N TRP A 65 8.39 -5.94 -3.81
CA TRP A 65 9.62 -6.67 -4.12
C TRP A 65 10.92 -5.92 -3.76
N PRO A 66 11.07 -4.60 -4.01
CA PRO A 66 12.29 -3.87 -3.65
C PRO A 66 12.60 -3.92 -2.16
N ALA A 67 11.57 -3.91 -1.30
CA ALA A 67 11.75 -4.03 0.14
C ALA A 67 11.99 -5.49 0.54
N LEU A 68 11.16 -6.41 0.05
CA LEU A 68 11.18 -7.82 0.43
C LEU A 68 12.47 -8.52 0.00
N ARG A 69 12.95 -8.29 -1.23
CA ARG A 69 14.16 -8.95 -1.75
C ARG A 69 15.39 -8.71 -0.88
N THR A 70 15.48 -7.57 -0.20
CA THR A 70 16.61 -7.27 0.71
C THR A 70 16.62 -8.10 2.00
N LEU A 71 15.51 -8.78 2.29
CA LEU A 71 15.32 -9.58 3.51
C LEU A 71 15.44 -11.09 3.25
N LEU A 72 15.34 -11.49 1.98
CA LEU A 72 15.42 -12.89 1.57
C LEU A 72 16.89 -13.27 1.31
N LYS A 73 17.25 -14.51 1.65
CA LYS A 73 18.58 -15.10 1.43
C LYS A 73 18.67 -15.73 0.06
#